data_AF-A0A956YLM5-F1
#
_entry.id   AF-A0A956YLM5-F1
#
_cell.length_a   1.000
_cell.length_b   1.000
_cell.length_c   1.000
_cell.angle_alpha   90.00
_cell.angle_beta   90.00
_cell.angle_gamma   90.00
#
_symmetry.space_group_name_H-M   'P 1'
#
loop_
_entity.id
_entity.type
_entity.pdbx_description
1 polymer ?
#
loop_
_entity_poly.entity_id
_entity_poly.type
_entity_poly.pdbx_seq_one_letter_code
_entity_poly.pdbx_strand_id
1 'polypeptide(L)'
;MTESKEKLTHDLAVLQEMASQMADYLQGETLFWPMGYSDMPNLTLGGYWLRQHRLKALHPLLDGDQRAQLSVAVKVFETAVSPWVVRTEQRAHTELAARIRQWSEYLRDVQAGKAADLASYPTHVETRAIIAALLAQLQQAPYQLDEKLSQSILIQDKGLRARFASGDFVWPEAWQPAYPKPEYWWLYGRPK
;
A
#
# COMPACT_ATOMS: atom_id res chain seq x y z
N MET A 1 -4.27 21.81 -2.64
CA MET A 1 -5.57 21.23 -2.20
C MET A 1 -6.30 20.51 -3.32
N THR A 2 -6.50 21.11 -4.50
CA THR A 2 -7.24 20.49 -5.63
C THR A 2 -6.62 19.17 -6.09
N GLU A 3 -5.30 19.14 -6.36
CA GLU A 3 -4.59 17.92 -6.80
C GLU A 3 -4.68 16.78 -5.76
N SER A 4 -4.62 17.11 -4.46
CA SER A 4 -4.75 16.10 -3.39
C SER A 4 -6.15 15.48 -3.35
N LYS A 5 -7.19 16.29 -3.61
CA LYS A 5 -8.58 15.81 -3.65
C LYS A 5 -8.82 14.97 -4.91
N GLU A 6 -8.31 15.38 -6.06
CA GLU A 6 -8.37 14.61 -7.31
C GLU A 6 -7.72 13.23 -7.17
N LYS A 7 -6.54 13.17 -6.55
CA LYS A 7 -5.85 11.90 -6.27
C LYS A 7 -6.66 11.00 -5.32
N LEU A 8 -7.37 11.56 -4.33
CA LEU A 8 -8.26 10.77 -3.46
C LEU A 8 -9.50 10.27 -4.19
N THR A 9 -10.08 11.09 -5.07
CA THR A 9 -11.19 10.65 -5.93
C THR A 9 -10.76 9.50 -6.82
N HIS A 10 -9.57 9.58 -7.42
CA HIS A 10 -9.02 8.48 -8.21
C HIS A 10 -8.72 7.24 -7.35
N ASP A 11 -8.13 7.39 -6.17
CA ASP A 11 -7.92 6.27 -5.24
C ASP A 11 -9.23 5.58 -4.84
N LEU A 12 -10.31 6.34 -4.67
CA LEU A 12 -11.64 5.78 -4.39
C LEU A 12 -12.17 4.97 -5.57
N ALA A 13 -12.05 5.48 -6.80
CA ALA A 13 -12.46 4.76 -8.02
C ALA A 13 -11.67 3.45 -8.17
N VAL A 14 -10.35 3.49 -7.97
CA VAL A 14 -9.50 2.29 -8.00
C VAL A 14 -9.90 1.31 -6.89
N LEU A 15 -10.17 1.79 -5.67
CA LEU A 15 -10.59 0.93 -4.56
C LEU A 15 -11.94 0.27 -4.82
N GLN A 16 -12.88 0.97 -5.46
CA GLN A 16 -14.18 0.41 -5.86
C GLN A 16 -14.01 -0.72 -6.88
N GLU A 17 -13.16 -0.52 -7.89
CA GLU A 17 -12.91 -1.53 -8.91
C GLU A 17 -12.15 -2.74 -8.35
N MET A 18 -11.18 -2.50 -7.48
CA MET A 18 -10.51 -3.58 -6.75
C MET A 18 -11.49 -4.40 -5.90
N ALA A 19 -12.46 -3.75 -5.25
CA ALA A 19 -13.47 -4.43 -4.46
C ALA A 19 -14.42 -5.27 -5.32
N SER A 20 -14.87 -4.75 -6.47
CA SER A 20 -15.81 -5.44 -7.36
C SER A 20 -15.22 -6.72 -7.95
N GLN A 21 -13.91 -6.71 -8.28
CA GLN A 21 -13.21 -7.87 -8.83
C GLN A 21 -12.57 -8.79 -7.78
N MET A 22 -12.67 -8.47 -6.48
CA MET A 22 -11.96 -9.19 -5.41
C MET A 22 -12.33 -10.68 -5.34
N ALA A 23 -13.60 -11.02 -5.58
CA ALA A 23 -14.05 -12.41 -5.53
C ALA A 23 -13.41 -13.28 -6.64
N ASP A 24 -13.34 -12.74 -7.86
CA ASP A 24 -12.72 -13.42 -9.02
C ASP A 24 -11.21 -13.46 -8.87
N TYR A 25 -10.64 -12.34 -8.40
CA TYR A 25 -9.23 -12.26 -8.05
C TYR A 25 -8.87 -13.40 -7.11
N LEU A 26 -9.56 -13.54 -5.97
CA LEU A 26 -9.29 -14.59 -4.98
C LEU A 26 -9.47 -15.99 -5.56
N GLN A 27 -10.36 -16.20 -6.52
CA GLN A 27 -10.54 -17.51 -7.17
C GLN A 27 -9.39 -17.90 -8.11
N GLY A 28 -8.70 -16.93 -8.72
CA GLY A 28 -7.59 -17.18 -9.64
C GLY A 28 -6.28 -17.57 -8.95
N GLU A 29 -5.17 -17.47 -9.69
CA GLU A 29 -3.80 -17.66 -9.18
C GLU A 29 -2.90 -16.44 -9.41
N THR A 30 -3.36 -15.48 -10.24
CA THR A 30 -2.62 -14.28 -10.60
C THR A 30 -2.40 -13.38 -9.38
N LEU A 31 -1.15 -13.12 -9.02
CA LEU A 31 -0.80 -12.24 -7.90
C LEU A 31 -1.12 -10.77 -8.20
N PHE A 32 -0.74 -10.30 -9.40
CA PHE A 32 -0.98 -8.95 -9.90
C PHE A 32 -2.08 -8.98 -10.97
N TRP A 33 -3.32 -8.82 -10.54
CA TRP A 33 -4.47 -9.04 -11.41
C TRP A 33 -4.78 -7.84 -12.30
N PRO A 34 -4.75 -7.98 -13.64
CA PRO A 34 -5.08 -6.89 -14.54
C PRO A 34 -6.58 -6.61 -14.50
N MET A 35 -6.97 -5.42 -14.03
CA MET A 35 -8.38 -5.02 -13.93
C MET A 35 -9.01 -4.62 -15.28
N GLY A 36 -8.21 -4.53 -16.35
CA GLY A 36 -8.69 -4.16 -17.70
C GLY A 36 -8.66 -2.66 -18.00
N TYR A 37 -8.15 -1.83 -17.07
CA TYR A 37 -8.02 -0.38 -17.23
C TYR A 37 -6.54 0.01 -17.30
N SER A 38 -6.17 0.82 -18.29
CA SER A 38 -4.77 1.22 -18.51
C SER A 38 -4.26 2.29 -17.52
N ASP A 39 -5.17 3.03 -16.92
CA ASP A 39 -4.90 4.09 -15.94
C ASP A 39 -5.00 3.62 -14.49
N MET A 40 -5.41 2.37 -14.26
CA MET A 40 -5.49 1.78 -12.91
C MET A 40 -4.37 0.77 -12.68
N PRO A 41 -3.86 0.67 -11.44
CA PRO A 41 -2.88 -0.36 -11.09
C PRO A 41 -3.52 -1.76 -11.13
N ASN A 42 -2.70 -2.80 -11.20
CA ASN A 42 -3.17 -4.16 -11.00
C ASN A 42 -3.78 -4.34 -9.60
N LEU A 43 -4.85 -5.13 -9.53
CA LEU A 43 -5.46 -5.54 -8.28
C LEU A 43 -4.52 -6.46 -7.49
N THR A 44 -4.33 -6.11 -6.22
CA THR A 44 -3.58 -6.83 -5.20
C THR A 44 -4.21 -6.55 -3.83
N LEU A 45 -4.03 -7.44 -2.85
CA LEU A 45 -4.56 -7.20 -1.48
C LEU A 45 -3.90 -5.99 -0.84
N GLY A 46 -2.58 -5.88 -0.96
CA GLY A 46 -1.80 -4.77 -0.43
C GLY A 46 -2.13 -3.43 -1.10
N GLY A 47 -2.34 -3.44 -2.43
CA GLY A 47 -2.78 -2.25 -3.16
C GLY A 47 -4.17 -1.76 -2.74
N TYR A 48 -5.09 -2.68 -2.44
CA TYR A 48 -6.40 -2.37 -1.86
C TYR A 48 -6.27 -1.82 -0.45
N TRP A 49 -5.58 -2.52 0.45
CA TRP A 49 -5.44 -2.13 1.86
C TRP A 49 -4.71 -0.80 2.05
N LEU A 50 -3.71 -0.49 1.22
CA LEU A 50 -3.06 0.83 1.21
C LEU A 50 -4.08 1.95 0.96
N ARG A 51 -4.93 1.79 -0.06
CA ARG A 51 -5.95 2.79 -0.43
C ARG A 51 -7.03 2.87 0.63
N GLN A 52 -7.47 1.73 1.15
CA GLN A 52 -8.46 1.67 2.22
C GLN A 52 -7.97 2.42 3.47
N HIS A 53 -6.72 2.19 3.88
CA HIS A 53 -6.07 2.90 5.00
C HIS A 53 -6.09 4.42 4.77
N ARG A 54 -5.59 4.86 3.61
CA ARG A 54 -5.51 6.27 3.24
C ARG A 54 -6.90 6.94 3.23
N LEU A 55 -7.87 6.34 2.55
CA LEU A 55 -9.22 6.89 2.40
C LEU A 55 -9.98 6.92 3.73
N LYS A 56 -9.81 5.91 4.59
CA LYS A 56 -10.39 5.92 5.95
C LYS A 56 -9.76 6.99 6.83
N ALA A 57 -8.44 7.14 6.83
CA ALA A 57 -7.77 8.16 7.64
C ALA A 57 -8.03 9.58 7.15
N LEU A 58 -8.21 9.77 5.83
CA LEU A 58 -8.50 11.05 5.19
C LEU A 58 -10.00 11.26 4.93
N HIS A 59 -10.86 10.51 5.63
CA HIS A 59 -12.31 10.62 5.55
C HIS A 59 -12.84 12.08 5.66
N PRO A 60 -12.26 13.00 6.48
CA PRO A 60 -12.66 14.40 6.49
C PRO A 60 -12.50 15.14 5.15
N LEU A 61 -11.60 14.69 4.27
CA LEU A 61 -11.36 15.29 2.95
C LEU A 61 -12.32 14.78 1.86
N LEU A 62 -13.07 13.72 2.15
CA LEU A 62 -14.10 13.16 1.28
C LEU A 62 -15.43 13.90 1.50
N ASP A 63 -16.19 14.11 0.43
CA ASP A 63 -17.58 14.58 0.53
C ASP A 63 -18.56 13.45 0.90
N GLY A 64 -19.84 13.79 1.07
CA GLY A 64 -20.87 12.84 1.53
C GLY A 64 -21.02 11.62 0.61
N ASP A 65 -21.02 11.85 -0.70
CA ASP A 65 -21.19 10.78 -1.70
C ASP A 65 -19.95 9.88 -1.73
N GLN A 66 -18.75 10.48 -1.69
CA GLN A 66 -17.49 9.75 -1.63
C GLN A 66 -17.38 8.87 -0.38
N ARG A 67 -17.86 9.35 0.78
CA ARG A 67 -17.89 8.57 2.02
C ARG A 67 -18.84 7.38 1.93
N ALA A 68 -20.02 7.57 1.34
CA ALA A 68 -20.97 6.48 1.11
C ALA A 68 -20.39 5.43 0.16
N GLN A 69 -19.76 5.87 -0.95
CA GLN A 69 -19.07 5.01 -1.91
C GLN A 69 -17.95 4.20 -1.25
N LEU A 70 -17.12 4.83 -0.42
CA LEU A 70 -16.08 4.15 0.35
C LEU A 70 -16.68 3.06 1.24
N SER A 71 -17.74 3.39 2.00
CA SER A 71 -18.40 2.42 2.88
C SER A 71 -18.95 1.21 2.11
N VAL A 72 -19.54 1.43 0.92
CA VAL A 72 -20.04 0.36 0.06
C VAL A 72 -18.89 -0.51 -0.44
N ALA A 73 -17.82 0.09 -0.97
CA ALA A 73 -16.68 -0.66 -1.49
C ALA A 73 -15.97 -1.48 -0.41
N VAL A 74 -15.85 -0.95 0.80
CA VAL A 74 -15.33 -1.68 1.96
C VAL A 74 -16.18 -2.89 2.28
N LYS A 75 -17.51 -2.74 2.31
CA LYS A 75 -18.43 -3.86 2.57
C LYS A 75 -18.38 -4.92 1.47
N VAL A 76 -18.25 -4.51 0.20
CA VAL A 76 -18.11 -5.43 -0.95
C VAL A 76 -16.84 -6.27 -0.79
N PHE A 77 -15.71 -5.62 -0.49
CA PHE A 77 -14.45 -6.32 -0.24
C PHE A 77 -14.55 -7.28 0.94
N GLU A 78 -15.07 -6.83 2.09
CA GLU A 78 -15.22 -7.66 3.29
C GLU A 78 -16.09 -8.89 3.02
N THR A 79 -17.18 -8.72 2.27
CA THR A 79 -18.03 -9.83 1.83
C THR A 79 -17.25 -10.80 0.94
N ALA A 80 -16.45 -10.28 0.01
CA ALA A 80 -15.67 -11.09 -0.92
C ALA A 80 -14.55 -11.88 -0.23
N VAL A 81 -13.87 -11.34 0.79
CA VAL A 81 -12.77 -12.03 1.50
C VAL A 81 -13.25 -12.98 2.59
N SER A 82 -14.43 -12.73 3.18
CA SER A 82 -14.92 -13.46 4.36
C SER A 82 -14.96 -14.99 4.22
N PRO A 83 -15.32 -15.59 3.06
CA PRO A 83 -15.32 -17.06 2.91
C PRO A 83 -13.93 -17.64 2.66
N TRP A 84 -12.94 -16.79 2.37
CA TRP A 84 -11.63 -17.17 1.84
C TRP A 84 -10.48 -16.74 2.75
N VAL A 85 -10.67 -16.77 4.07
CA VAL A 85 -9.68 -16.30 5.06
C VAL A 85 -8.28 -16.87 4.80
N VAL A 86 -8.15 -18.20 4.72
CA VAL A 86 -6.86 -18.87 4.52
C VAL A 86 -6.23 -18.48 3.18
N ARG A 87 -7.03 -18.39 2.11
CA ARG A 87 -6.53 -18.01 0.78
C ARG A 87 -6.09 -16.55 0.73
N THR A 88 -6.83 -15.68 1.40
CA THR A 88 -6.51 -14.26 1.55
C THR A 88 -5.18 -14.09 2.29
N GLU A 89 -5.00 -14.82 3.40
CA GLU A 89 -3.74 -14.83 4.14
C GLU A 89 -2.56 -15.31 3.29
N GLN A 90 -2.68 -16.45 2.61
CA GLN A 90 -1.62 -17.00 1.76
C GLN A 90 -1.24 -16.04 0.63
N ARG A 91 -2.23 -15.39 0.02
CA ARG A 91 -1.99 -14.37 -1.01
C ARG A 91 -1.33 -13.13 -0.46
N ALA A 92 -1.77 -12.65 0.70
CA ALA A 92 -1.15 -11.50 1.36
C ALA A 92 0.32 -11.78 1.71
N HIS A 93 0.66 -12.98 2.17
CA HIS A 93 2.06 -13.38 2.38
C HIS A 93 2.86 -13.46 1.08
N THR A 94 2.27 -14.03 0.03
CA THR A 94 2.91 -14.13 -1.29
C THR A 94 3.21 -12.74 -1.84
N GLU A 95 2.25 -11.81 -1.74
CA GLU A 95 2.44 -10.42 -2.11
C GLU A 95 3.50 -9.75 -1.22
N LEU A 96 3.41 -9.89 0.10
CA LEU A 96 4.35 -9.30 1.05
C LEU A 96 5.79 -9.71 0.72
N ALA A 97 6.03 -11.00 0.47
CA ALA A 97 7.34 -11.50 0.06
C ALA A 97 7.81 -10.89 -1.28
N ALA A 98 6.91 -10.74 -2.26
CA ALA A 98 7.24 -10.10 -3.54
C ALA A 98 7.57 -8.62 -3.39
N ARG A 99 6.79 -7.87 -2.59
CA ARG A 99 7.02 -6.45 -2.31
C ARG A 99 8.31 -6.21 -1.52
N ILE A 100 8.63 -7.07 -0.55
CA ILE A 100 9.90 -7.03 0.19
C ILE A 100 11.11 -7.23 -0.75
N ARG A 101 11.02 -8.13 -1.73
CA ARG A 101 12.06 -8.30 -2.76
C ARG A 101 12.18 -7.07 -3.65
N GLN A 102 11.06 -6.56 -4.16
CA GLN A 102 11.01 -5.33 -4.97
C GLN A 102 11.62 -4.14 -4.23
N TRP A 103 11.30 -3.97 -2.95
CA TRP A 103 11.86 -2.91 -2.11
C TRP A 103 13.37 -3.12 -1.87
N SER A 104 13.80 -4.36 -1.63
CA SER A 104 15.22 -4.69 -1.49
C SER A 104 16.03 -4.37 -2.75
N GLU A 105 15.49 -4.63 -3.94
CA GLU A 105 16.12 -4.31 -5.22
C GLU A 105 16.32 -2.81 -5.37
N TYR A 106 15.25 -2.04 -5.15
CA TYR A 106 15.34 -0.59 -5.16
C TYR A 106 16.39 -0.05 -4.17
N LEU A 107 16.40 -0.53 -2.92
CA LEU A 107 17.38 -0.08 -1.93
C LEU A 107 18.83 -0.45 -2.32
N ARG A 108 19.05 -1.58 -3.00
CA ARG A 108 20.38 -1.94 -3.53
C ARG A 108 20.80 -1.02 -4.67
N ASP A 109 19.88 -0.66 -5.56
CA ASP A 109 20.17 0.28 -6.65
C ASP A 109 20.51 1.67 -6.12
N VAL A 110 19.81 2.13 -5.08
CA VAL A 110 20.15 3.37 -4.35
C VAL A 110 21.56 3.27 -3.76
N GLN A 111 21.89 2.16 -3.10
CA GLN A 111 23.24 1.98 -2.53
C GLN A 111 24.35 1.96 -3.57
N ALA A 112 24.08 1.40 -4.75
CA ALA A 112 25.01 1.31 -5.86
C ALA A 112 25.12 2.61 -6.68
N GLY A 113 24.37 3.67 -6.32
CA GLY A 113 24.30 4.90 -7.10
C GLY A 113 23.65 4.71 -8.48
N LYS A 114 22.89 3.63 -8.66
CA LYS A 114 22.22 3.24 -9.92
C LYS A 114 20.75 3.64 -9.96
N ALA A 115 20.14 3.96 -8.82
CA ALA A 115 18.77 4.43 -8.78
C ALA A 115 18.66 5.70 -9.63
N ALA A 116 17.89 5.62 -10.72
CA ALA A 116 17.59 6.73 -11.60
C ALA A 116 16.83 7.79 -10.79
N ASP A 117 17.55 8.83 -10.39
CA ASP A 117 17.07 10.04 -9.73
C ASP A 117 16.42 9.82 -8.34
N LEU A 118 16.97 10.50 -7.32
CA LEU A 118 16.33 10.61 -6.00
C LEU A 118 14.90 11.20 -6.09
N ALA A 119 14.57 11.90 -7.17
CA ALA A 119 13.23 12.39 -7.46
C ALA A 119 12.18 11.27 -7.65
N SER A 120 12.60 10.04 -7.96
CA SER A 120 11.69 8.88 -8.10
C SER A 120 11.31 8.23 -6.76
N TYR A 121 11.98 8.59 -5.66
CA TYR A 121 11.72 8.01 -4.33
C TYR A 121 10.24 8.03 -3.91
N PRO A 122 9.45 9.12 -4.11
CA PRO A 122 8.03 9.14 -3.76
C PRO A 122 7.20 8.03 -4.43
N THR A 123 7.60 7.59 -5.63
CA THR A 123 6.95 6.49 -6.35
C THR A 123 7.39 5.15 -5.79
N HIS A 124 8.69 4.95 -5.59
CA HIS A 124 9.22 3.68 -5.07
C HIS A 124 8.78 3.39 -3.64
N VAL A 125 8.70 4.43 -2.81
CA VAL A 125 8.32 4.30 -1.40
C VAL A 125 6.86 3.87 -1.21
N GLU A 126 6.01 3.97 -2.25
CA GLU A 126 4.68 3.34 -2.24
C GLU A 126 4.76 1.83 -2.00
N THR A 127 5.81 1.16 -2.52
CA THR A 127 6.04 -0.27 -2.25
C THR A 127 6.19 -0.52 -0.74
N ARG A 128 6.93 0.36 -0.03
CA ARG A 128 7.09 0.26 1.43
C ARG A 128 5.79 0.56 2.19
N ALA A 129 4.93 1.40 1.64
CA ALA A 129 3.60 1.67 2.18
C ALA A 129 2.63 0.50 1.97
N ILE A 130 2.68 -0.17 0.81
CA ILE A 130 1.95 -1.42 0.56
C ILE A 130 2.39 -2.50 1.56
N ILE A 131 3.71 -2.65 1.78
CA ILE A 131 4.25 -3.55 2.81
C ILE A 131 3.67 -3.21 4.19
N ALA A 132 3.64 -1.93 4.57
CA ALA A 132 3.07 -1.51 5.86
C ALA A 132 1.58 -1.88 5.98
N ALA A 133 0.79 -1.68 4.92
CA ALA A 133 -0.63 -2.04 4.91
C ALA A 133 -0.84 -3.56 5.01
N LEU A 134 -0.04 -4.36 4.29
CA LEU A 134 -0.06 -5.83 4.38
C LEU A 134 0.27 -6.31 5.80
N LEU A 135 1.35 -5.77 6.40
CA LEU A 135 1.75 -6.11 7.77
C LEU A 135 0.66 -5.77 8.78
N ALA A 136 0.08 -4.56 8.69
CA ALA A 136 -0.97 -4.13 9.59
C ALA A 136 -2.20 -5.04 9.55
N GLN A 137 -2.54 -5.60 8.39
CA GLN A 137 -3.67 -6.53 8.24
C GLN A 137 -3.31 -7.94 8.70
N LEU A 138 -2.14 -8.46 8.34
CA LEU A 138 -1.67 -9.79 8.73
C LEU A 138 -1.43 -9.93 10.25
N GLN A 139 -1.26 -8.83 10.98
CA GLN A 139 -1.15 -8.83 12.44
C GLN A 139 -2.50 -8.91 13.16
N GLN A 140 -3.62 -8.78 12.45
CA GLN A 140 -4.96 -8.78 13.03
C GLN A 140 -5.65 -10.11 12.78
N ALA A 141 -6.40 -10.60 13.78
CA ALA A 141 -7.26 -11.76 13.60
C ALA A 141 -8.29 -11.51 12.46
N PRO A 142 -8.60 -12.51 11.63
CA PRO A 142 -8.23 -13.93 11.76
C PRO A 142 -6.87 -14.30 11.14
N TYR A 143 -6.11 -13.34 10.64
CA TYR A 143 -4.83 -13.59 9.97
C TYR A 143 -3.67 -13.73 10.96
N GLN A 144 -2.58 -14.32 10.50
CA GLN A 144 -1.33 -14.46 11.23
C GLN A 144 -0.15 -14.03 10.38
N LEU A 145 0.71 -13.16 10.91
CA LEU A 145 1.90 -12.70 10.22
C LEU A 145 3.04 -13.72 10.31
N ASP A 146 3.66 -14.07 9.18
CA ASP A 146 4.96 -14.74 9.17
C ASP A 146 6.06 -13.80 9.70
N GLU A 147 6.55 -14.11 10.90
CA GLU A 147 7.61 -13.35 11.56
C GLU A 147 8.91 -13.27 10.73
N LYS A 148 9.19 -14.21 9.82
CA LYS A 148 10.39 -14.09 8.98
C LYS A 148 10.28 -12.91 8.02
N LEU A 149 9.08 -12.64 7.50
CA LEU A 149 8.83 -11.48 6.64
C LEU A 149 8.89 -10.17 7.44
N SER A 150 8.37 -10.19 8.69
CA SER A 150 8.47 -9.06 9.62
C SER A 150 9.94 -8.71 9.94
N GLN A 151 10.79 -9.72 10.20
CA GLN A 151 12.22 -9.51 10.44
C GLN A 151 12.96 -9.03 9.18
N SER A 152 12.60 -9.54 8.00
CA SER A 152 13.21 -9.11 6.74
C SER A 152 13.04 -7.61 6.50
N ILE A 153 11.85 -7.05 6.76
CA ILE A 153 11.62 -5.62 6.60
C ILE A 153 12.38 -4.78 7.63
N LEU A 154 12.53 -5.25 8.88
CA LEU A 154 13.30 -4.54 9.91
C LEU A 154 14.78 -4.41 9.53
N ILE A 155 15.35 -5.43 8.89
CA ILE A 155 16.73 -5.41 8.37
C ILE A 155 16.86 -4.34 7.27
N GLN A 156 15.90 -4.30 6.33
CA GLN A 156 15.89 -3.31 5.25
C GLN A 156 15.72 -1.88 5.80
N ASP A 157 14.81 -1.69 6.75
CA ASP A 157 14.58 -0.40 7.41
C ASP A 157 15.83 0.08 8.16
N LYS A 158 16.57 -0.81 8.83
CA LYS A 158 17.87 -0.49 9.46
C LYS A 158 18.89 -0.01 8.42
N GLY A 159 18.98 -0.69 7.28
CA GLY A 159 19.84 -0.31 6.17
C GLY A 159 19.48 1.06 5.58
N LEU A 160 18.19 1.32 5.37
CA LEU A 160 17.70 2.60 4.90
C LEU A 160 18.01 3.72 5.88
N ARG A 161 17.74 3.53 7.19
CA ARG A 161 18.00 4.55 8.23
C ARG A 161 19.44 5.03 8.24
N ALA A 162 20.41 4.13 8.04
CA ALA A 162 21.83 4.48 8.01
C ALA A 162 22.19 5.49 6.90
N ARG A 163 21.35 5.59 5.86
CA ARG A 163 21.55 6.44 4.69
C ARG A 163 20.35 7.34 4.42
N PHE A 164 19.50 7.58 5.41
CA PHE A 164 18.30 8.41 5.23
C PHE A 164 18.61 9.86 5.58
N ALA A 165 18.24 10.78 4.70
CA ALA A 165 18.15 12.20 5.00
C ALA A 165 16.69 12.51 5.35
N SER A 166 16.43 12.83 6.62
CA SER A 166 15.11 13.34 7.02
C SER A 166 14.80 14.64 6.29
N GLY A 167 13.53 14.83 5.96
CA GLY A 167 13.03 16.01 5.27
C GLY A 167 11.52 16.06 5.27
N ASP A 168 10.97 16.74 4.29
CA ASP A 168 9.52 16.91 4.13
C ASP A 168 8.85 15.59 3.75
N PHE A 169 7.54 15.56 3.98
CA PHE A 169 6.69 14.47 3.54
C PHE A 169 6.73 14.36 2.01
N VAL A 170 7.01 13.16 1.50
CA VAL A 170 7.28 12.94 0.06
C VAL A 170 6.04 12.84 -0.82
N TRP A 171 4.85 12.79 -0.21
CA TRP A 171 3.55 12.72 -0.87
C TRP A 171 2.76 14.02 -0.69
N PRO A 172 1.56 14.17 -1.28
CA PRO A 172 0.74 15.36 -1.06
C PRO A 172 0.57 15.64 0.44
N GLU A 173 0.88 16.86 0.87
CA GLU A 173 0.90 17.24 2.30
C GLU A 173 -0.42 16.95 3.01
N ALA A 174 -1.55 17.13 2.31
CA ALA A 174 -2.88 16.80 2.81
C ALA A 174 -3.06 15.32 3.21
N TRP A 175 -2.16 14.43 2.79
CA TRP A 175 -2.19 13.00 3.14
C TRP A 175 -1.39 12.69 4.41
N GLN A 176 -0.60 13.62 4.95
CA GLN A 176 0.16 13.43 6.18
C GLN A 176 -0.65 12.87 7.36
N PRO A 177 -1.93 13.28 7.59
CA PRO A 177 -2.72 12.73 8.70
C PRO A 177 -2.92 11.21 8.63
N ALA A 178 -2.86 10.60 7.44
CA ALA A 178 -2.92 9.15 7.27
C ALA A 178 -1.60 8.44 7.56
N TYR A 179 -0.49 9.18 7.66
CA TYR A 179 0.84 8.60 7.74
C TYR A 179 1.69 9.29 8.81
N PRO A 180 1.41 9.07 10.11
CA PRO A 180 2.15 9.69 11.19
C PRO A 180 3.66 9.38 11.13
N LYS A 181 4.50 10.39 11.32
CA LYS A 181 5.97 10.28 11.21
C LYS A 181 6.61 9.18 12.07
N PRO A 182 6.18 8.89 13.31
CA PRO A 182 6.80 7.81 14.10
C PRO A 182 6.72 6.43 13.43
N GLU A 183 5.60 6.14 12.79
CA GLU A 183 5.32 4.85 12.13
C GLU A 183 5.80 4.84 10.68
N TYR A 184 5.62 5.97 9.98
CA TYR A 184 5.87 6.12 8.54
C TYR A 184 7.09 7.01 8.27
N TRP A 185 8.12 6.95 9.11
CA TRP A 185 9.31 7.83 9.05
C TRP A 185 9.98 7.90 7.67
N TRP A 186 9.93 6.81 6.90
CA TRP A 186 10.46 6.71 5.54
C TRP A 186 9.69 7.58 4.53
N LEU A 187 8.51 8.10 4.84
CA LEU A 187 7.83 9.14 4.05
C LEU A 187 8.35 10.54 4.31
N TYR A 188 9.19 10.75 5.33
CA TYR A 188 9.61 12.07 5.79
C TYR A 188 11.09 12.30 5.50
N GLY A 189 11.43 12.28 4.22
CA GLY A 189 12.80 12.38 3.73
C GLY A 189 13.09 11.46 2.55
N ARG A 190 14.35 11.31 2.20
CA ARG A 190 14.82 10.50 1.07
C ARG A 190 16.17 9.84 1.41
N PRO A 191 16.54 8.73 0.74
CA PRO A 191 17.89 8.19 0.82
C PRO A 191 18.95 9.18 0.33
N LYS A 192 20.19 9.03 0.82
CA LYS A 192 21.39 9.77 0.40
C LYS A 192 22.21 8.99 -0.62
#